data_AF-A0A7C2WW32-F1
#
_entry.id   AF-A0A7C2WW32-F1
#
_cell.length_a   1.000
_cell.length_b   1.000
_cell.length_c   1.000
_cell.angle_alpha   90.00
_cell.angle_beta   90.00
_cell.angle_gamma   90.00
#
_symmetry.space_group_name_H-M   'P 1'
#
loop_
_entity.id
_entity.type
_entity.pdbx_description
1 polymer ?
#
loop_
_entity_poly.entity_id
_entity_poly.type
_entity_poly.pdbx_seq_one_letter_code
_entity_poly.pdbx_strand_id
1 'polypeptide(L)'
;MDKKRIIDWPYFIGLMLVPVIIVAILFLYAKIDELTRYDPAYFTEEYLERYPSPGMVAIGLEPVLREGDEDAMQELLGTRRGIKSIEARPDLILVFLLEADEKYFHYLYFDASDYNRVLQYIKKWNGRYIASKMDLYYYMDSGQWKVVAGPLAFAWWSLVIVFTAGVFVYRRSRAAQQKRYA
;
A
#
# COMPACT_ATOMS: atom_id res chain seq x y z
N MET A 1 -51.32 -7.94 -1.17
CA MET A 1 -50.73 -8.89 -0.22
C MET A 1 -49.23 -8.64 -0.16
N ASP A 2 -48.78 -7.81 0.78
CA ASP A 2 -47.35 -7.48 0.91
C ASP A 2 -46.58 -8.70 1.39
N LYS A 3 -45.73 -9.28 0.52
CA LYS A 3 -44.73 -10.26 0.93
C LYS A 3 -43.74 -9.52 1.85
N LYS A 4 -43.97 -9.54 3.17
CA LYS A 4 -43.00 -9.07 4.16
C LYS A 4 -41.64 -9.70 3.84
N ARG A 5 -40.71 -8.90 3.31
CA ARG A 5 -39.37 -9.36 2.94
C ARG A 5 -38.65 -9.80 4.21
N ILE A 6 -38.23 -11.06 4.25
CA ILE A 6 -37.55 -11.65 5.42
C ILE A 6 -36.15 -11.03 5.58
N ILE A 7 -35.49 -10.70 4.46
CA ILE A 7 -34.18 -10.04 4.40
C ILE A 7 -34.28 -8.86 3.43
N ASP A 8 -33.62 -7.75 3.78
CA ASP A 8 -33.37 -6.64 2.87
C ASP A 8 -32.10 -6.94 2.05
N TRP A 9 -32.30 -7.58 0.90
CA TRP A 9 -31.20 -8.00 0.02
C TRP A 9 -30.32 -6.84 -0.47
N PRO A 10 -30.87 -5.69 -0.89
CA PRO A 10 -30.07 -4.49 -1.18
C PRO A 10 -29.13 -4.11 -0.02
N TYR A 11 -29.62 -4.10 1.21
CA TYR A 11 -28.80 -3.78 2.37
C TYR A 11 -27.68 -4.81 2.61
N PHE A 12 -28.00 -6.10 2.55
CA PHE A 12 -27.01 -7.17 2.68
C PHE A 12 -25.91 -7.08 1.61
N ILE A 13 -26.29 -6.91 0.35
CA ILE A 13 -25.36 -6.76 -0.77
C ILE A 13 -24.50 -5.51 -0.55
N GLY A 14 -25.11 -4.39 -0.14
CA GLY A 14 -24.40 -3.16 0.19
C GLY A 14 -23.31 -3.38 1.25
N LEU A 15 -23.65 -4.07 2.35
CA LEU A 15 -22.68 -4.41 3.40
C LEU A 15 -21.55 -5.33 2.90
N MET A 16 -21.88 -6.33 2.08
CA MET A 16 -20.88 -7.25 1.52
C MET A 16 -19.86 -6.52 0.63
N LEU A 17 -20.27 -5.45 -0.04
CA LEU A 17 -19.41 -4.68 -0.95
C LEU A 17 -18.52 -3.67 -0.23
N VAL A 18 -18.74 -3.35 1.05
CA VAL A 18 -17.99 -2.29 1.76
C VAL A 18 -16.46 -2.47 1.66
N PRO A 19 -15.86 -3.64 1.99
CA PRO A 19 -14.41 -3.81 1.88
C PRO A 19 -13.89 -3.61 0.45
N VAL A 20 -14.66 -4.07 -0.55
CA VAL A 20 -14.31 -3.97 -1.97
C VAL A 20 -14.30 -2.51 -2.41
N ILE A 21 -15.32 -1.73 -2.02
CA ILE A 21 -15.44 -0.30 -2.34
C ILE A 21 -14.28 0.48 -1.71
N ILE A 22 -13.93 0.19 -0.45
CA ILE A 22 -12.80 0.83 0.23
C ILE A 22 -11.49 0.60 -0.54
N VAL A 23 -11.20 -0.67 -0.88
CA VAL A 23 -10.00 -1.02 -1.65
C VAL A 23 -10.01 -0.35 -3.02
N ALA A 24 -11.15 -0.31 -3.71
CA ALA A 24 -11.27 0.35 -5.00
C ALA A 24 -10.96 1.85 -4.94
N ILE A 25 -11.43 2.56 -3.90
CA ILE A 25 -11.12 3.98 -3.67
C ILE A 25 -9.62 4.17 -3.43
N LEU A 26 -9.00 3.33 -2.61
CA LEU A 26 -7.56 3.41 -2.34
C LEU A 26 -6.72 3.14 -3.60
N PHE A 27 -7.14 2.20 -4.45
CA PHE A 27 -6.50 1.96 -5.74
C PHE A 27 -6.63 3.15 -6.69
N LEU A 28 -7.82 3.77 -6.74
CA LEU A 28 -8.04 4.96 -7.54
C LEU A 28 -7.13 6.10 -7.07
N TYR A 29 -7.04 6.32 -5.76
CA TYR A 29 -6.11 7.28 -5.18
C TYR A 29 -4.65 7.00 -5.58
N ALA A 30 -4.19 5.76 -5.43
CA ALA A 30 -2.83 5.37 -5.79
C ALA A 30 -2.55 5.56 -7.29
N LYS A 31 -3.53 5.33 -8.16
CA LYS A 31 -3.41 5.57 -9.61
C LYS A 31 -3.33 7.05 -9.96
N ILE A 32 -4.10 7.89 -9.29
CA ILE A 32 -4.00 9.35 -9.43
C ILE A 32 -2.64 9.84 -8.90
N ASP A 33 -2.17 9.27 -7.78
CA ASP A 33 -0.85 9.58 -7.23
C ASP A 33 0.24 9.22 -8.23
N GLU A 34 0.24 8.01 -8.81
CA GLU A 34 1.19 7.57 -9.84
C GLU A 34 1.41 8.58 -10.97
N LEU A 35 0.31 9.12 -11.51
CA LEU A 35 0.33 10.06 -12.64
C LEU A 35 0.94 11.42 -12.28
N THR A 36 0.94 11.79 -11.00
CA THR A 36 1.35 13.11 -10.53
C THR A 36 2.58 13.07 -9.62
N ARG A 37 3.03 11.87 -9.23
CA ARG A 37 4.08 11.66 -8.24
C ARG A 37 5.45 12.03 -8.77
N TYR A 38 5.78 11.61 -9.99
CA TYR A 38 7.11 11.78 -10.56
C TYR A 38 7.19 13.01 -11.47
N ASP A 39 8.32 13.73 -11.38
CA ASP A 39 8.62 14.86 -12.25
C ASP A 39 9.53 14.40 -13.40
N PRO A 40 9.06 14.46 -14.66
CA PRO A 40 9.89 14.19 -15.83
C PRO A 40 11.19 14.99 -15.89
N ALA A 41 11.27 16.16 -15.23
CA ALA A 41 12.48 16.96 -15.19
C ALA A 41 13.69 16.24 -14.57
N TYR A 42 13.46 15.29 -13.65
CA TYR A 42 14.53 14.47 -13.07
C TYR A 42 14.95 13.26 -13.94
N PHE A 43 14.37 13.09 -15.13
CA PHE A 43 14.64 11.96 -16.04
C PHE A 43 15.64 12.37 -17.12
N THR A 44 16.81 12.81 -16.67
CA THR A 44 17.90 13.26 -17.55
C THR A 44 18.76 12.08 -18.00
N GLU A 45 19.44 12.24 -19.13
CA GLU A 45 20.43 11.26 -19.60
C GLU A 45 21.57 11.09 -18.59
N GLU A 46 22.02 12.20 -17.99
CA GLU A 46 23.05 12.20 -16.94
C GLU A 46 22.66 11.32 -15.75
N TYR A 47 21.39 11.36 -15.31
CA TYR A 47 20.93 10.48 -14.23
C TYR A 47 20.99 9.01 -14.66
N LEU A 48 20.54 8.69 -15.87
CA LEU A 48 20.52 7.32 -16.38
C LEU A 48 21.92 6.73 -16.52
N GLU A 49 22.90 7.56 -16.91
CA GLU A 49 24.32 7.20 -16.95
C GLU A 49 24.90 6.99 -15.56
N ARG A 50 24.55 7.85 -14.59
CA ARG A 50 25.02 7.76 -13.20
C ARG A 50 24.41 6.57 -12.47
N TYR A 51 23.15 6.24 -12.76
CA TYR A 51 22.37 5.22 -12.06
C TYR A 51 21.71 4.19 -13.03
N PRO A 52 22.52 3.40 -13.76
CA PRO A 52 22.02 2.47 -14.77
C PRO A 52 21.36 1.21 -14.18
N SER A 53 21.49 0.98 -12.87
CA SER A 53 20.99 -0.23 -12.19
C SER A 53 20.40 0.13 -10.82
N PRO A 54 19.53 -0.74 -10.25
CA PRO A 54 18.98 -0.48 -8.92
C PRO A 54 20.07 -0.47 -7.85
N GLY A 55 21.16 -1.24 -8.03
CA GLY A 55 22.28 -1.26 -7.11
C GLY A 55 23.05 0.06 -7.09
N MET A 56 23.18 0.73 -8.24
CA MET A 56 23.81 2.05 -8.30
C MET A 56 22.98 3.11 -7.58
N VAL A 57 21.65 3.04 -7.69
CA VAL A 57 20.75 3.91 -6.90
C VAL A 57 20.91 3.62 -5.40
N ALA A 58 21.02 2.34 -4.99
CA ALA A 58 21.23 1.98 -3.60
C ALA A 58 22.58 2.51 -3.05
N ILE A 59 23.66 2.35 -3.83
CA ILE A 59 24.97 2.89 -3.46
C ILE A 59 24.91 4.42 -3.35
N GLY A 60 24.24 5.10 -4.30
CA GLY A 60 24.05 6.55 -4.26
C GLY A 60 23.18 7.03 -3.10
N LEU A 61 22.22 6.23 -2.64
CA LEU A 61 21.37 6.55 -1.49
C LEU A 61 22.14 6.57 -0.16
N GLU A 62 23.22 5.80 -0.02
CA GLU A 62 23.98 5.73 1.23
C GLU A 62 24.52 7.10 1.67
N PRO A 63 25.38 7.81 0.90
CA PRO A 63 25.90 9.11 1.31
C PRO A 63 24.78 10.14 1.52
N VAL A 64 23.73 10.10 0.70
CA VAL A 64 22.56 10.99 0.81
C VAL A 64 21.86 10.82 2.16
N LEU A 65 21.64 9.57 2.60
CA LEU A 65 21.04 9.28 3.90
C LEU A 65 21.99 9.58 5.06
N ARG A 66 23.29 9.40 4.87
CA ARG A 66 24.30 9.70 5.90
C ARG A 66 24.41 11.20 6.18
N GLU A 67 24.42 12.00 5.13
CA GLU A 67 24.59 13.45 5.19
C GLU A 67 23.27 14.19 5.40
N GLY A 68 22.13 13.55 5.10
CA GLY A 68 20.82 14.20 5.10
C GLY A 68 20.68 15.17 3.93
N ASP A 69 21.34 14.90 2.79
CA ASP A 69 21.29 15.76 1.61
C ASP A 69 19.90 15.71 0.96
N GLU A 70 19.15 16.78 1.14
CA GLU A 70 17.78 16.88 0.65
C GLU A 70 17.72 17.00 -0.87
N ASP A 71 18.67 17.70 -1.49
CA ASP A 71 18.68 17.94 -2.94
C ASP A 71 19.01 16.65 -3.69
N ALA A 72 20.02 15.92 -3.22
CA ALA A 72 20.38 14.61 -3.79
C ALA A 72 19.27 13.57 -3.58
N MET A 73 18.56 13.60 -2.45
CA MET A 73 17.41 12.71 -2.26
C MET A 73 16.25 13.07 -3.20
N GLN A 74 15.97 14.35 -3.44
CA GLN A 74 14.96 14.75 -4.42
C GLN A 74 15.29 14.22 -5.80
N GLU A 75 16.56 14.30 -6.21
CA GLU A 75 17.03 13.70 -7.44
C GLU A 75 16.72 12.20 -7.45
N LEU A 76 17.18 11.42 -6.46
CA LEU A 76 17.01 9.95 -6.42
C LEU A 76 15.54 9.49 -6.37
N LEU A 77 14.65 10.26 -5.75
CA LEU A 77 13.21 9.98 -5.73
C LEU A 77 12.51 10.40 -7.02
N GLY A 78 12.96 11.50 -7.63
CA GLY A 78 12.36 12.10 -8.81
C GLY A 78 10.91 12.57 -8.60
N THR A 79 10.53 12.94 -7.37
CA THR A 79 9.13 13.26 -7.02
C THR A 79 8.80 14.75 -7.08
N ARG A 80 7.62 15.12 -7.61
CA ARG A 80 7.14 16.52 -7.69
C ARG A 80 6.84 17.18 -6.35
N ARG A 81 6.40 16.40 -5.36
CA ARG A 81 5.94 16.92 -4.06
C ARG A 81 7.08 17.27 -3.09
N GLY A 82 8.32 17.20 -3.57
CA GLY A 82 9.51 17.33 -2.75
C GLY A 82 9.59 16.25 -1.66
N ILE A 83 10.54 16.45 -0.76
CA ILE A 83 10.70 15.60 0.41
C ILE A 83 10.42 16.40 1.68
N LYS A 84 10.02 15.70 2.74
CA LYS A 84 10.18 16.22 4.09
C LYS A 84 11.64 16.07 4.48
N SER A 85 12.10 16.92 5.40
CA SER A 85 13.47 16.91 5.90
C SER A 85 13.93 15.50 6.25
N ILE A 86 15.16 15.18 5.84
CA ILE A 86 15.78 13.88 6.12
C ILE A 86 16.66 14.04 7.34
N GLU A 87 16.50 13.14 8.28
CA GLU A 87 17.43 13.03 9.41
C GLU A 87 18.72 12.36 8.94
N ALA A 88 19.85 13.05 9.11
CA ALA A 88 21.17 12.53 8.79
C ALA A 88 21.54 11.34 9.67
N ARG A 89 22.09 10.28 9.06
CA ARG A 89 22.46 9.03 9.74
C ARG A 89 23.93 8.68 9.48
N PRO A 90 24.89 9.32 10.17
CA PRO A 90 26.31 9.29 9.79
C PRO A 90 26.92 7.88 9.77
N ASP A 91 26.36 6.95 10.55
CA ASP A 91 26.83 5.57 10.71
C ASP A 91 26.01 4.55 9.91
N LEU A 92 25.16 5.02 8.98
CA LEU A 92 24.39 4.16 8.09
C LEU A 92 25.28 3.58 6.98
N ILE A 93 25.19 2.26 6.78
CA ILE A 93 25.91 1.53 5.72
C ILE A 93 24.95 0.66 4.92
N LEU A 94 25.12 0.61 3.60
CA LEU A 94 24.44 -0.36 2.75
C LEU A 94 24.99 -1.76 3.00
N VAL A 95 24.12 -2.73 3.29
CA VAL A 95 24.55 -4.10 3.59
C VAL A 95 24.44 -4.99 2.35
N PHE A 96 23.23 -5.18 1.82
CA PHE A 96 22.99 -6.00 0.61
C PHE A 96 21.57 -5.81 0.06
N LEU A 97 21.33 -6.34 -1.14
CA LEU A 97 20.00 -6.58 -1.71
C LEU A 97 19.32 -7.73 -0.97
N LEU A 98 18.34 -7.42 -0.13
CA LEU A 98 17.60 -8.40 0.67
C LEU A 98 16.67 -9.27 -0.18
N GLU A 99 15.92 -8.62 -1.08
CA GLU A 99 14.89 -9.26 -1.89
C GLU A 99 14.68 -8.44 -3.17
N ALA A 100 14.26 -9.11 -4.24
CA ALA A 100 13.74 -8.46 -5.44
C ALA A 100 12.40 -9.09 -5.79
N ASP A 101 11.34 -8.30 -5.79
CA ASP A 101 10.04 -8.68 -6.30
C ASP A 101 9.84 -8.17 -7.75
N GLU A 102 8.68 -8.41 -8.34
CA GLU A 102 8.41 -8.01 -9.74
C GLU A 102 8.52 -6.50 -9.99
N LYS A 103 8.36 -5.67 -8.95
CA LYS A 103 8.29 -4.20 -9.06
C LYS A 103 9.38 -3.48 -8.28
N TYR A 104 9.84 -4.04 -7.17
CA TYR A 104 10.69 -3.41 -6.18
C TYR A 104 11.92 -4.26 -5.84
N PHE A 105 13.03 -3.57 -5.64
CA PHE A 105 14.28 -4.09 -5.10
C PHE A 105 14.40 -3.57 -3.66
N HIS A 106 14.58 -4.49 -2.71
CA HIS A 106 14.61 -4.23 -1.27
C HIS A 106 16.06 -4.21 -0.81
N TYR A 107 16.60 -3.03 -0.53
CA TYR A 107 17.96 -2.88 -0.02
C TYR A 107 17.94 -2.68 1.48
N LEU A 108 18.78 -3.45 2.18
CA LEU A 108 18.95 -3.35 3.61
C LEU A 108 20.16 -2.47 3.92
N TYR A 109 19.91 -1.43 4.70
CA TYR A 109 20.92 -0.60 5.35
C TYR A 109 20.95 -0.91 6.83
N PHE A 110 22.11 -0.76 7.43
CA PHE A 110 22.33 -0.94 8.85
C PHE A 110 22.93 0.33 9.43
N ASP A 111 22.33 0.82 10.51
CA ASP A 111 22.82 1.98 11.23
C ASP A 111 23.63 1.49 12.43
N ALA A 112 24.94 1.75 12.43
CA ALA A 112 25.81 1.26 13.50
C ALA A 112 25.67 2.05 14.81
N SER A 113 25.00 3.22 14.78
CA SER A 113 24.81 4.05 15.97
C SER A 113 23.76 3.46 16.92
N ASP A 114 22.65 2.94 16.38
CA ASP A 114 21.50 2.45 17.13
C ASP A 114 21.15 0.97 16.82
N TYR A 115 21.95 0.32 15.96
CA TYR A 115 21.77 -1.04 15.48
C TYR A 115 20.46 -1.26 14.71
N ASN A 116 19.82 -0.18 14.22
CA ASN A 116 18.60 -0.29 13.46
C ASN A 116 18.85 -0.75 12.03
N ARG A 117 17.85 -1.48 11.52
CA ARG A 117 17.77 -1.94 10.13
C ARG A 117 16.85 -1.01 9.37
N VAL A 118 17.35 -0.41 8.31
CA VAL A 118 16.59 0.52 7.47
C VAL A 118 16.41 -0.12 6.10
N LEU A 119 15.16 -0.40 5.74
CA LEU A 119 14.83 -0.90 4.41
C LEU A 119 14.56 0.27 3.46
N GLN A 120 15.23 0.26 2.32
CA GLN A 120 14.97 1.18 1.22
C GLN A 120 14.49 0.41 0.00
N TYR A 121 13.56 1.02 -0.72
CA TYR A 121 12.88 0.41 -1.85
C TYR A 121 13.29 1.13 -3.12
N ILE A 122 13.66 0.38 -4.13
CA ILE A 122 14.02 0.93 -5.44
C ILE A 122 13.13 0.28 -6.48
N LYS A 123 12.57 1.07 -7.39
CA LYS A 123 11.73 0.55 -8.47
C LYS A 123 12.13 1.09 -9.82
N LYS A 124 11.79 0.35 -10.87
CA LYS A 124 11.91 0.84 -12.23
C LYS A 124 10.64 1.60 -12.61
N TRP A 125 10.78 2.85 -13.01
CA TRP A 125 9.68 3.67 -13.54
C TRP A 125 10.14 4.38 -14.81
N ASN A 126 9.41 4.18 -15.91
CA ASN A 126 9.69 4.75 -17.22
C ASN A 126 11.17 4.65 -17.66
N GLY A 127 11.76 3.46 -17.52
CA GLY A 127 13.15 3.20 -17.92
C GLY A 127 14.22 3.57 -16.87
N ARG A 128 13.88 4.30 -15.81
CA ARG A 128 14.78 4.77 -14.76
C ARG A 128 14.60 3.99 -13.46
N TYR A 129 15.67 3.79 -12.71
CA TYR A 129 15.58 3.31 -11.32
C TYR A 129 15.48 4.50 -10.36
N ILE A 130 14.49 4.45 -9.48
CA ILE A 130 14.18 5.52 -8.53
C ILE A 130 14.03 4.95 -7.13
N ALA A 131 14.42 5.73 -6.13
CA ALA A 131 14.09 5.44 -4.74
C ALA A 131 12.57 5.59 -4.54
N SER A 132 12.00 4.74 -3.69
CA SER A 132 10.57 4.74 -3.36
C SER A 132 10.38 4.81 -1.86
N LYS A 133 9.55 5.77 -1.44
CA LYS A 133 9.13 5.89 -0.04
C LYS A 133 8.06 4.85 0.30
N MET A 134 8.11 4.34 1.52
CA MET A 134 7.11 3.42 2.06
C MET A 134 5.86 4.19 2.51
N ASP A 135 5.06 4.63 1.53
CA ASP A 135 3.80 5.35 1.75
C ASP A 135 2.58 4.57 1.19
N LEU A 136 1.41 5.19 1.20
CA LEU A 136 0.18 4.56 0.70
C LEU A 136 0.31 4.12 -0.76
N TYR A 137 1.00 4.91 -1.60
CA TYR A 137 1.22 4.53 -2.99
C TYR A 137 2.06 3.26 -3.09
N TYR A 138 3.20 3.20 -2.37
CA TYR A 138 4.00 1.98 -2.29
C TYR A 138 3.17 0.78 -1.79
N TYR A 139 2.37 0.97 -0.74
CA TYR A 139 1.57 -0.10 -0.13
C TYR A 139 0.52 -0.68 -1.10
N MET A 140 -0.12 0.20 -1.87
CA MET A 140 -1.09 -0.20 -2.89
C MET A 140 -0.40 -0.83 -4.12
N ASP A 141 0.73 -0.27 -4.56
CA ASP A 141 1.45 -0.70 -5.77
C ASP A 141 2.21 -2.02 -5.57
N SER A 142 2.86 -2.22 -4.42
CA SER A 142 3.55 -3.46 -4.04
C SER A 142 2.59 -4.63 -3.77
N GLY A 143 1.32 -4.34 -3.48
CA GLY A 143 0.32 -5.36 -3.15
C GLY A 143 0.36 -5.83 -1.69
N GLN A 144 1.20 -5.24 -0.84
CA GLN A 144 1.27 -5.56 0.59
C GLN A 144 -0.07 -5.35 1.32
N TRP A 145 -0.95 -4.50 0.78
CA TRP A 145 -2.32 -4.31 1.28
C TRP A 145 -3.13 -5.60 1.40
N LYS A 146 -2.85 -6.62 0.58
CA LYS A 146 -3.56 -7.91 0.64
C LYS A 146 -3.35 -8.63 1.97
N VAL A 147 -2.18 -8.47 2.59
CA VAL A 147 -1.82 -9.12 3.85
C VAL A 147 -2.70 -8.65 5.00
N VAL A 148 -3.12 -7.37 4.99
CA VAL A 148 -3.96 -6.79 6.04
C VAL A 148 -5.44 -6.76 5.63
N ALA A 149 -5.74 -6.30 4.42
CA ALA A 149 -7.12 -6.14 3.97
C ALA A 149 -7.83 -7.47 3.73
N GLY A 150 -7.10 -8.51 3.28
CA GLY A 150 -7.68 -9.84 3.03
C GLY A 150 -8.30 -10.45 4.28
N PRO A 151 -7.54 -10.62 5.38
CA PRO A 151 -8.08 -11.10 6.65
C PRO A 151 -9.21 -10.23 7.21
N LEU A 152 -9.09 -8.90 7.12
CA LEU A 152 -10.13 -7.97 7.57
C LEU A 152 -11.43 -8.11 6.76
N ALA A 153 -11.33 -8.22 5.44
CA ALA A 153 -12.48 -8.44 4.56
C ALA A 153 -13.15 -9.79 4.87
N PHE A 154 -12.37 -10.83 5.10
CA PHE A 154 -12.89 -12.14 5.48
C PHE A 154 -13.64 -12.12 6.82
N ALA A 155 -13.07 -11.47 7.83
CA ALA A 155 -13.72 -11.28 9.12
C ALA A 155 -15.04 -10.50 8.98
N TRP A 156 -15.01 -9.42 8.19
CA TRP A 156 -16.20 -8.61 7.88
C TRP A 156 -17.30 -9.42 7.21
N TRP A 157 -16.99 -10.15 6.14
CA TRP A 157 -17.97 -10.97 5.43
C TRP A 157 -18.53 -12.06 6.34
N SER A 158 -17.70 -12.68 7.17
CA SER A 158 -18.14 -13.68 8.13
C SER A 158 -19.15 -13.11 9.11
N LEU A 159 -18.89 -11.91 9.66
CA LEU A 159 -19.82 -11.21 10.56
C LEU A 159 -21.15 -10.88 9.86
N VAL A 160 -21.09 -10.34 8.65
CA VAL A 160 -22.29 -9.98 7.88
C VAL A 160 -23.14 -11.22 7.58
N ILE A 161 -22.52 -12.33 7.21
CA ILE A 161 -23.19 -13.61 6.96
C ILE A 161 -23.85 -14.15 8.23
N VAL A 162 -23.11 -14.23 9.33
CA VAL A 162 -23.61 -14.77 10.61
C VAL A 162 -24.79 -13.94 11.12
N PHE A 163 -24.68 -12.61 11.09
CA PHE A 163 -25.76 -11.73 11.53
C PHE A 163 -27.00 -11.88 10.65
N THR A 164 -26.82 -11.92 9.33
CA THR A 164 -27.93 -12.07 8.38
C THR A 164 -28.63 -13.42 8.54
N ALA A 165 -27.87 -14.50 8.72
CA ALA A 165 -28.41 -15.83 9.00
C ALA A 165 -29.19 -15.85 10.32
N GLY A 166 -28.65 -15.24 11.38
CA GLY A 166 -29.34 -15.11 12.67
C GLY A 166 -30.67 -14.36 12.56
N VAL A 167 -30.67 -13.22 11.87
CA VAL A 167 -31.89 -12.43 11.61
C VAL A 167 -32.91 -13.24 10.79
N PHE A 168 -32.45 -13.97 9.77
CA PHE A 168 -33.31 -14.84 8.96
C PHE A 168 -33.97 -15.94 9.80
N VAL A 169 -33.18 -16.67 10.60
CA VAL A 169 -33.68 -17.73 11.48
C VAL A 169 -34.67 -17.17 12.49
N TYR A 170 -34.35 -16.05 13.14
CA TYR A 170 -35.22 -15.38 14.10
C TYR A 170 -36.55 -14.92 13.49
N ARG A 171 -36.51 -14.28 12.31
CA ARG A 171 -37.73 -13.84 11.61
C ARG A 171 -38.59 -15.02 11.17
N ARG A 172 -37.96 -16.10 10.69
CA ARG A 172 -38.65 -17.33 10.28
C ARG A 172 -39.30 -18.05 11.46
N SER A 173 -38.62 -18.16 12.60
CA SER A 173 -39.16 -18.80 13.80
C SER A 173 -40.35 -18.01 14.37
N ARG A 174 -40.26 -16.68 14.41
CA ARG A 174 -41.41 -15.82 14.79
C ARG A 174 -42.60 -15.98 13.85
N ALA A 175 -42.38 -15.99 12.53
CA ALA A 175 -43.46 -16.20 11.57
C ALA A 175 -44.13 -17.57 11.73
N ALA A 176 -43.35 -18.62 12.07
CA ALA A 176 -43.89 -19.95 12.35
C ALA A 176 -44.69 -19.99 13.66
N GLN A 177 -44.23 -19.30 14.72
CA GLN A 177 -44.97 -19.18 15.98
C GLN A 177 -46.31 -18.46 15.79
N GLN A 178 -46.33 -17.33 15.07
CA GLN A 178 -47.56 -16.60 14.80
C GLN A 178 -48.61 -17.44 14.07
N LYS A 179 -48.20 -18.32 13.14
CA LYS A 179 -49.11 -19.26 12.46
C LYS A 179 -49.64 -20.38 13.34
N ARG A 180 -49.02 -20.68 14.48
CA ARG A 180 -49.48 -21.72 15.42
C ARG A 180 -50.53 -21.19 16.41
N TYR A 181 -50.56 -19.87 16.63
CA TYR A 181 -51.46 -19.20 17.56
C TYR A 181 -52.55 -18.36 16.86
N ALA A 182 -52.66 -18.46 15.54
CA ALA A 182 -53.71 -17.88 14.72
C ALA A 182 -54.57 -19.01 14.13
#